data_AF-A0A536A4G2-F1
#
_entry.id   AF-A0A536A4G2-F1
#
_cell.length_a   1.000
_cell.length_b   1.000
_cell.length_c   1.000
_cell.angle_alpha   90.00
_cell.angle_beta   90.00
_cell.angle_gamma   90.00
#
_symmetry.space_group_name_H-M   'P 1'
#
loop_
_entity.id
_entity.type
_entity.pdbx_description
1 polymer ?
#
loop_
_entity_poly.entity_id
_entity_poly.type
_entity_poly.pdbx_seq_one_letter_code
_entity_poly.pdbx_strand_id
1 'polypeptide(L)'
;MPLRLERARAWRAPESWRRVRTIEAHAAGEPLRVVVEGIPPIPGATILEKRRFAREHLDELRRTLIFEPRGHADMYGAIPTEPVTPDGDLGVLFLHNEGWSTMCGHGVI
;
A
#
# COMPACT_ATOMS: atom_id res chain seq x y z
N MET A 1 17.29 3.12 34.51
CA MET A 1 17.17 2.40 33.23
C MET A 1 15.98 2.96 32.49
N PRO A 2 16.12 3.55 31.28
CA PRO A 2 14.93 3.89 30.50
C PRO A 2 14.09 2.63 30.30
N LEU A 3 12.79 2.73 30.55
CA LEU A 3 11.86 1.61 30.47
C LEU A 3 11.98 0.98 29.07
N ARG A 4 11.94 -0.34 28.96
CA ARG A 4 12.12 -1.11 27.71
C ARG A 4 11.34 -0.55 26.50
N LEU A 5 10.18 0.07 26.77
CA LEU A 5 9.32 0.73 25.78
C LEU A 5 9.94 1.99 25.16
N GLU A 6 10.63 2.82 25.94
CA GLU A 6 11.28 4.03 25.45
C GLU A 6 12.40 3.69 24.45
N ARG A 7 13.20 2.66 24.78
CA ARG A 7 14.23 2.14 23.87
C ARG A 7 13.65 1.57 22.57
N ALA A 8 12.51 0.86 22.66
CA ALA A 8 11.85 0.32 21.47
C ALA A 8 11.32 1.44 20.55
N ARG A 9 10.75 2.51 21.13
CA ARG A 9 10.26 3.67 20.37
C ARG A 9 11.38 4.51 19.76
N ALA A 10 12.53 4.59 20.44
CA ALA A 10 13.70 5.33 19.95
C ALA A 10 14.52 4.54 18.92
N TRP A 11 14.27 3.24 18.76
CA TRP A 11 14.98 2.42 17.78
C TRP A 11 14.74 2.93 16.36
N ARG A 12 15.81 2.95 15.56
CA ARG A 12 15.75 3.28 14.14
C ARG A 12 16.30 2.12 13.33
N ALA A 13 15.55 1.74 12.30
CA ALA A 13 16.01 0.75 11.33
C ALA A 13 17.24 1.30 10.57
N PRO A 14 18.16 0.41 10.12
CA PRO A 14 19.24 0.79 9.23
C PRO A 14 18.71 1.48 7.96
N GLU A 15 19.44 2.47 7.44
CA GLU A 15 19.02 3.22 6.24
C GLU A 15 18.90 2.35 4.99
N SER A 16 19.67 1.26 4.92
CA SER A 16 19.63 0.29 3.82
C SER A 16 18.34 -0.53 3.78
N TRP A 17 17.52 -0.52 4.83
CA TRP A 17 16.27 -1.25 4.86
C TRP A 17 15.20 -0.50 4.07
N ARG A 18 14.51 -1.22 3.18
CA ARG A 18 13.33 -0.69 2.52
C ARG A 18 12.27 -0.40 3.58
N ARG A 19 11.79 0.85 3.60
CA ARG A 19 10.71 1.32 4.48
C ARG A 19 9.53 1.72 3.61
N VAL A 20 8.35 1.21 3.96
CA VAL A 20 7.08 1.67 3.40
C VAL A 20 6.28 2.23 4.55
N ARG A 21 5.83 3.48 4.43
CA ARG A 21 4.95 4.10 5.42
C ARG A 21 3.52 3.95 4.96
N THR A 22 2.66 3.54 5.87
CA THR A 22 1.24 3.33 5.62
C THR A 22 0.40 4.06 6.66
N ILE A 23 -0.83 4.37 6.26
CA ILE A 23 -1.94 4.71 7.14
C ILE A 23 -2.89 3.52 7.10
N GLU A 24 -3.25 2.99 8.26
CA GLU A 24 -4.23 1.92 8.38
C GLU A 24 -5.59 2.55 8.72
N ALA A 25 -6.62 2.17 7.97
CA ALA A 25 -7.99 2.60 8.17
C ALA A 25 -8.93 1.39 8.08
N HIS A 26 -10.19 1.60 8.43
CA HIS A 26 -11.23 0.61 8.16
C HIS A 26 -12.54 1.31 7.78
N ALA A 27 -13.32 0.67 6.92
CA ALA A 27 -14.68 1.08 6.59
C ALA A 27 -15.61 -0.08 6.93
N ALA A 28 -16.51 0.13 7.90
CA ALA A 28 -17.41 -0.91 8.43
C ALA A 28 -16.71 -2.20 8.93
N GLY A 29 -15.42 -2.12 9.26
CA GLY A 29 -14.61 -3.24 9.75
C GLY A 29 -13.71 -3.87 8.69
N GLU A 30 -13.93 -3.55 7.42
CA GLU A 30 -13.05 -3.96 6.32
C GLU A 30 -11.77 -3.12 6.34
N PRO A 31 -10.57 -3.73 6.42
CA PRO A 31 -9.32 -2.99 6.56
C PRO A 31 -8.89 -2.32 5.25
N LEU A 32 -8.17 -1.22 5.37
CA LEU A 32 -7.48 -0.57 4.26
C LEU A 32 -6.10 -0.05 4.71
N ARG A 33 -5.06 -0.60 4.09
CA ARG A 33 -3.68 -0.12 4.19
C ARG A 33 -3.38 0.86 3.06
N VAL A 34 -3.33 2.14 3.37
CA VAL A 34 -2.99 3.20 2.41
C VAL A 34 -1.50 3.47 2.45
N VAL A 35 -0.80 3.22 1.34
CA VAL A 35 0.63 3.55 1.21
C VAL A 35 0.79 5.06 1.04
N VAL A 36 1.64 5.68 1.86
CA VAL A 36 1.93 7.11 1.78
C VAL A 36 3.39 7.46 1.48
N GLU A 37 4.32 6.49 1.60
CA GLU A 37 5.74 6.68 1.28
C GLU A 37 6.44 5.33 1.04
N GLY A 38 7.55 5.32 0.28
CA GLY A 38 8.44 4.16 0.17
C GLY A 38 8.23 3.24 -1.04
N ILE A 39 7.40 3.68 -1.99
CA ILE A 39 7.14 2.99 -3.25
C ILE A 39 7.41 3.98 -4.40
N PRO A 40 8.27 3.64 -5.38
CA PRO A 40 8.46 4.47 -6.57
C PRO A 40 7.17 4.62 -7.39
N PRO A 41 7.04 5.69 -8.20
CA PRO A 41 5.91 5.83 -9.12
C PRO A 41 5.74 4.61 -10.01
N ILE A 42 4.50 4.16 -10.18
CA ILE A 42 4.17 3.00 -11.01
C ILE A 42 3.91 3.50 -12.45
N PRO A 43 4.67 3.01 -13.45
CA PRO A 43 4.59 3.49 -14.82
C PRO A 43 3.29 3.04 -15.52
N GLY A 44 2.83 3.87 -16.46
CA GLY A 44 1.61 3.67 -17.24
C GLY A 44 0.89 5.00 -17.48
N ALA A 45 0.35 5.20 -18.68
CA ALA A 45 -0.42 6.38 -19.05
C ALA A 45 -1.88 6.30 -18.60
N THR A 46 -2.38 5.09 -18.30
CA THR A 46 -3.73 4.85 -17.74
C THR A 46 -3.66 4.05 -16.44
N ILE A 47 -4.71 4.10 -15.61
CA ILE A 47 -4.81 3.25 -14.41
C ILE A 47 -4.70 1.76 -14.77
N LEU A 48 -5.27 1.34 -15.89
CA LEU A 48 -5.20 -0.05 -16.35
C LEU A 48 -3.80 -0.46 -16.78
N GLU A 49 -3.01 0.44 -17.37
CA GLU A 49 -1.60 0.20 -17.69
C GLU A 49 -0.75 0.13 -16.42
N LYS A 50 -0.94 1.06 -15.47
CA LYS A 50 -0.28 1.00 -14.16
C LYS A 50 -0.60 -0.31 -13.42
N ARG A 51 -1.87 -0.74 -13.43
CA ARG A 51 -2.30 -2.02 -12.88
C ARG A 51 -1.65 -3.22 -13.58
N ARG A 52 -1.57 -3.20 -14.92
CA ARG A 52 -0.93 -4.26 -15.70
C ARG A 52 0.54 -4.39 -15.33
N PHE A 53 1.26 -3.27 -15.31
CA PHE A 53 2.67 -3.24 -14.89
C PHE A 53 2.83 -3.77 -13.46
N ALA A 54 1.99 -3.33 -12.53
CA ALA A 54 2.06 -3.77 -11.15
C ALA A 54 1.82 -5.29 -10.99
N ARG A 55 0.89 -5.85 -11.76
CA ARG A 55 0.63 -7.29 -11.79
C ARG A 55 1.80 -8.08 -12.38
N GLU A 56 2.45 -7.57 -13.42
CA GLU A 56 3.53 -8.26 -14.13
C GLU A 56 4.89 -8.13 -13.39
N HIS A 57 5.10 -7.06 -12.62
CA HIS A 57 6.41 -6.73 -12.08
C HIS A 57 6.46 -6.48 -10.56
N LEU A 58 5.32 -6.24 -9.89
CA LEU A 58 5.29 -5.79 -8.50
C LEU A 58 4.53 -6.74 -7.55
N ASP A 59 4.37 -8.02 -7.91
CA ASP A 59 3.69 -8.98 -7.02
C ASP A 59 4.42 -9.18 -5.68
N GLU A 60 5.75 -9.09 -5.65
CA GLU A 60 6.51 -9.14 -4.40
C GLU A 60 6.16 -8.00 -3.44
N LEU A 61 5.92 -6.81 -4.00
CA LEU A 61 5.49 -5.64 -3.23
C LEU A 61 4.10 -5.88 -2.65
N ARG A 62 3.17 -6.39 -3.46
CA ARG A 62 1.83 -6.77 -2.99
C ARG A 62 1.91 -7.79 -1.85
N ARG A 63 2.63 -8.90 -2.04
CA ARG A 63 2.78 -9.94 -1.01
C ARG A 63 3.39 -9.38 0.28
N THR A 64 4.39 -8.51 0.18
CA THR A 64 5.01 -7.86 1.34
C THR A 64 4.04 -7.00 2.15
N LEU A 65 3.09 -6.33 1.47
CA LEU A 65 2.13 -5.43 2.09
C LEU A 65 0.88 -6.15 2.62
N ILE A 66 0.46 -7.23 1.96
CA ILE A 66 -0.84 -7.88 2.20
C ILE A 66 -0.73 -9.15 3.03
N PHE A 67 0.29 -9.98 2.79
CA PHE A 67 0.40 -11.26 3.48
C PHE A 67 0.98 -11.11 4.89
N GLU A 68 0.73 -12.13 5.70
CA GLU A 68 1.46 -12.33 6.94
C GLU A 68 2.98 -12.33 6.68
N PRO A 69 3.78 -11.75 7.61
CA PRO A 69 3.41 -11.32 8.96
C PRO A 69 2.95 -9.86 9.07
N ARG A 70 2.86 -9.11 7.96
CA ARG A 70 2.57 -7.66 7.99
C ARG A 70 1.09 -7.35 7.76
N GLY A 71 0.40 -8.19 7.01
CA GLY A 71 -1.05 -8.16 6.87
C GLY A 71 -1.65 -9.47 7.39
N HIS A 72 -2.71 -9.92 6.74
CA HIS A 72 -3.47 -11.14 7.05
C HIS A 72 -4.29 -11.55 5.83
N ALA A 73 -4.99 -12.69 5.89
CA ALA A 73 -5.75 -13.24 4.77
C ALA A 73 -6.74 -12.25 4.15
N ASP A 74 -7.37 -11.41 4.98
CA ASP A 74 -8.38 -10.41 4.59
C ASP A 74 -7.83 -8.97 4.48
N MET A 75 -6.50 -8.79 4.40
CA MET A 75 -5.92 -7.45 4.28
C MET A 75 -6.16 -6.86 2.89
N TYR A 76 -6.57 -5.59 2.87
CA TYR A 76 -6.75 -4.81 1.64
C TYR A 76 -5.82 -3.60 1.64
N GLY A 77 -5.29 -3.25 0.47
CA GLY A 77 -4.34 -2.15 0.30
C GLY A 77 -4.74 -1.18 -0.80
N ALA A 78 -4.25 0.04 -0.67
CA ALA A 78 -4.34 1.10 -1.67
C ALA A 78 -2.98 1.77 -1.86
N ILE A 79 -2.56 1.91 -3.13
CA ILE A 79 -1.40 2.70 -3.53
C ILE A 79 -1.91 3.90 -4.33
N PRO A 80 -1.91 5.11 -3.74
CA PRO A 80 -2.14 6.34 -4.47
C PRO A 80 -1.09 6.52 -5.58
N THR A 81 -1.52 7.08 -6.70
CA THR A 81 -0.70 7.41 -7.87
C THR A 81 -1.09 8.79 -8.37
N GLU A 82 -0.30 9.35 -9.27
CA GLU A 82 -0.66 10.56 -9.99
C GLU A 82 -1.96 10.34 -10.79
N PRO A 83 -2.84 11.36 -10.86
CA PRO A 83 -4.05 11.27 -11.69
C PRO A 83 -3.66 11.11 -13.16
N VAL A 84 -4.47 10.35 -13.90
CA VAL A 84 -4.29 10.14 -15.35
C VAL A 84 -5.32 10.91 -16.20
N THR A 85 -6.23 11.63 -15.55
CA THR A 85 -7.21 12.51 -16.18
C THR A 85 -7.03 13.94 -15.65
N PRO A 86 -7.40 14.98 -16.44
CA PRO A 86 -7.22 16.38 -16.03
C PRO A 86 -8.06 16.80 -14.81
N ASP A 87 -9.14 16.09 -14.53
CA ASP A 87 -10.11 16.35 -13.45
C ASP A 87 -9.89 15.47 -12.21
N GLY A 88 -8.93 14.54 -12.23
CA GLY A 88 -8.66 13.66 -11.11
C GLY A 88 -7.75 14.31 -10.07
N ASP A 89 -8.11 14.23 -8.79
CA ASP A 89 -7.23 14.63 -7.69
C ASP A 89 -6.07 13.64 -7.46
N LEU A 90 -6.35 12.34 -7.66
CA LEU A 90 -5.37 11.25 -7.62
C LEU A 90 -5.84 10.05 -8.45
N GLY A 91 -4.90 9.16 -8.79
CA GLY A 91 -5.20 7.79 -9.17
C GLY A 91 -5.01 6.83 -7.99
N VAL A 92 -5.58 5.63 -8.03
CA VAL A 92 -5.37 4.62 -7.00
C VAL A 92 -5.28 3.23 -7.61
N LEU A 93 -4.34 2.42 -7.11
CA LEU A 93 -4.27 0.99 -7.35
C LEU A 93 -4.63 0.23 -6.08
N PHE A 94 -5.68 -0.57 -6.18
CA PHE A 94 -6.11 -1.45 -5.10
C PHE A 94 -5.45 -2.82 -5.19
N LEU A 95 -5.20 -3.44 -4.05
CA LEU A 95 -4.55 -4.74 -3.97
C LEU A 95 -5.07 -5.55 -2.78
N HIS A 96 -5.16 -6.86 -2.94
CA HIS A 96 -5.62 -7.82 -1.93
C HIS A 96 -4.84 -9.14 -2.04
N ASN A 97 -5.28 -10.13 -1.27
CA ASN A 97 -4.62 -11.42 -1.14
C ASN A 97 -4.43 -12.18 -2.46
N GLU A 98 -5.32 -12.00 -3.43
CA GLU A 98 -5.28 -12.69 -4.73
C GLU A 98 -4.68 -11.86 -5.86
N GLY A 99 -4.43 -10.54 -5.67
CA GLY A 99 -3.82 -9.73 -6.72
C GLY A 99 -4.12 -8.24 -6.65
N TRP A 100 -4.05 -7.62 -7.83
CA TRP A 100 -4.34 -6.20 -8.03
C TRP A 100 -5.78 -6.02 -8.49
N SER A 101 -6.60 -5.35 -7.69
CA SER A 101 -8.03 -5.14 -7.96
C SER A 101 -8.26 -4.01 -8.97
N THR A 102 -9.50 -3.90 -9.46
CA THR A 102 -9.95 -2.84 -10.36
C THR A 102 -10.55 -1.66 -9.59
N MET A 103 -11.58 -1.90 -8.77
CA MET A 103 -12.28 -0.88 -7.98
C MET A 103 -12.66 -1.49 -6.62
N CYS A 104 -12.65 -0.66 -5.59
CA CYS A 104 -12.95 -1.04 -4.21
C CYS A 104 -13.77 0.05 -3.53
N GLY A 105 -15.02 -0.24 -3.17
CA GLY A 105 -15.92 0.77 -2.57
C GLY A 105 -15.49 1.20 -1.16
N HIS A 106 -15.14 0.25 -0.30
CA HIS A 106 -14.70 0.56 1.08
C HIS A 106 -13.37 1.31 1.10
N GLY A 107 -12.53 1.11 0.08
CA GLY A 107 -11.25 1.79 -0.06
C GLY A 107 -11.33 3.22 -0.60
N VAL A 108 -12.49 3.62 -1.13
CA VAL A 108 -12.76 4.99 -1.61
C VAL A 108 -13.37 5.86 -0.51
N ILE A 109 -14.07 5.26 0.46
CA ILE A 109 -14.63 5.93 1.65
C ILE A 109 -13.49 6.32 2.60
#